data_AF-A0A8T2X4X1-F1
#
_entry.id   AF-A0A8T2X4X1-F1
#
_cell.length_a   1.000
_cell.length_b   1.000
_cell.length_c   1.000
_cell.angle_alpha   90.00
_cell.angle_beta   90.00
_cell.angle_gamma   90.00
#
_symmetry.space_group_name_H-M   'P 1'
#
loop_
_entity.id
_entity.type
_entity.pdbx_description
1 polymer ?
#
loop_
_entity_poly.entity_id
_entity_poly.type
_entity_poly.pdbx_seq_one_letter_code
_entity_poly.pdbx_strand_id
1 'polypeptide(L)'
;MDQIMVTSSNTLQGLIGILMVGEDWSLDLLVARKIIGMEKLPRFPHFMILEGGSIHVDGDGTCLTTEECLLNKNRNPNLTKEQIEDQLKAYLGVQKVIWLPYGLYGDDDTNGHIDNMCCFVRPGVVLLSWTDDEKDPQFKRSMEALSILSNTRDANGRRLEIIKLHVPGPLYMTDEEAAGVVQDCNAKPRLPGTRLAASYVNFYIANGGIITPQFGDQKWDDEAVRVLSQAFPNHEVVRIEGAREIVLAGGNIHCITQQQPAALTTSNC
;
A
#
# COMPACT_ATOMS: atom_id res chain seq x y z
N MET A 1 -8.64 -3.94 -23.14
CA MET A 1 -8.75 -5.42 -22.99
C MET A 1 -8.47 -5.66 -21.53
N ASP A 2 -9.46 -5.39 -20.68
CA ASP A 2 -9.18 -4.94 -19.32
C ASP A 2 -9.37 -6.12 -18.37
N GLN A 3 -8.26 -6.74 -18.01
CA GLN A 3 -8.21 -7.92 -17.15
C GLN A 3 -8.20 -7.46 -15.69
N ILE A 4 -9.29 -7.73 -14.98
CA ILE A 4 -9.25 -7.81 -13.52
C ILE A 4 -8.41 -9.04 -13.20
N MET A 5 -7.23 -8.79 -12.65
CA MET A 5 -6.28 -9.81 -12.30
C MET A 5 -6.48 -10.22 -10.85
N VAL A 6 -6.53 -11.51 -10.57
CA VAL A 6 -6.29 -12.01 -9.21
C VAL A 6 -5.48 -13.31 -9.37
N THR A 7 -4.35 -13.40 -8.68
CA THR A 7 -3.28 -14.40 -8.86
C THR A 7 -3.50 -15.67 -8.02
N SER A 8 -2.60 -16.68 -8.09
CA SER A 8 -2.82 -18.01 -7.49
C SER A 8 -1.60 -18.78 -6.99
N SER A 9 -1.87 -19.71 -6.07
CA SER A 9 -1.17 -20.94 -5.65
C SER A 9 0.19 -21.20 -6.30
N ASN A 10 1.34 -21.00 -5.66
CA ASN A 10 1.70 -21.17 -4.24
C ASN A 10 2.19 -19.87 -3.59
N THR A 11 1.74 -18.76 -4.13
CA THR A 11 2.21 -17.39 -3.86
C THR A 11 1.04 -16.46 -4.13
N LEU A 12 -0.01 -16.56 -3.32
CA LEU A 12 -1.09 -15.57 -3.36
C LEU A 12 -0.66 -14.43 -2.48
N GLN A 13 -0.11 -13.42 -3.10
CA GLN A 13 -0.81 -12.17 -3.05
C GLN A 13 -0.78 -11.62 -4.49
N GLY A 14 -1.63 -10.65 -4.77
CA GLY A 14 -1.54 -9.94 -6.05
C GLY A 14 -2.67 -8.97 -6.25
N LEU A 15 -3.78 -9.15 -5.53
CA LEU A 15 -4.89 -8.20 -5.46
C LEU A 15 -5.83 -8.58 -4.31
N ILE A 16 -5.32 -9.04 -3.16
CA ILE A 16 -6.03 -9.08 -1.86
C ILE A 16 -4.96 -8.84 -0.80
N GLY A 17 -4.86 -7.62 -0.28
CA GLY A 17 -4.06 -7.32 0.90
C GLY A 17 -4.67 -8.00 2.12
N ILE A 18 -4.07 -9.10 2.56
CA ILE A 18 -4.24 -9.59 3.93
C ILE A 18 -2.83 -9.66 4.49
N LEU A 19 -2.63 -8.95 5.60
CA LEU A 19 -1.44 -9.06 6.42
C LEU A 19 -1.32 -10.52 6.87
N MET A 20 -0.25 -11.20 6.47
CA MET A 20 -0.04 -12.62 6.77
C MET A 20 0.30 -12.74 8.26
N VAL A 21 -0.48 -13.51 9.02
CA VAL A 21 -0.28 -13.70 10.46
C VAL A 21 0.13 -15.15 10.73
N GLY A 22 1.37 -15.35 11.19
CA GLY A 22 1.86 -16.65 11.70
C GLY A 22 2.75 -17.45 10.74
N GLU A 23 3.19 -18.63 11.19
CA GLU A 23 4.04 -19.56 10.43
C GLU A 23 3.28 -20.33 9.33
N ASP A 24 1.96 -20.44 9.45
CA ASP A 24 1.09 -21.11 8.47
C ASP A 24 0.10 -20.13 7.86
N TRP A 25 0.43 -19.67 6.66
CA TRP A 25 -0.40 -18.81 5.83
C TRP A 25 -1.17 -19.60 4.74
N SER A 26 -1.27 -20.94 4.87
CA SER A 26 -1.90 -21.79 3.86
C SER A 26 -3.37 -21.46 3.61
N LEU A 27 -4.08 -20.93 4.60
CA LEU A 27 -5.47 -20.48 4.46
C LEU A 27 -5.58 -19.13 3.76
N ASP A 28 -4.65 -18.20 4.01
CA ASP A 28 -4.57 -16.92 3.31
C ASP A 28 -4.34 -17.14 1.80
N LEU A 29 -3.53 -18.16 1.48
CA LEU A 29 -3.34 -18.63 0.10
C LEU A 29 -4.64 -19.13 -0.57
N LEU A 30 -5.72 -19.36 0.16
CA LEU A 30 -7.00 -19.78 -0.45
C LEU A 30 -7.95 -18.60 -0.68
N VAL A 31 -7.72 -17.44 -0.07
CA VAL A 31 -8.68 -16.33 -0.05
C VAL A 31 -8.97 -15.82 -1.46
N ALA A 32 -7.93 -15.47 -2.24
CA ALA A 32 -8.13 -14.97 -3.59
C ALA A 32 -8.78 -16.02 -4.51
N ARG A 33 -8.37 -17.30 -4.41
CA ARG A 33 -9.02 -18.37 -5.17
C ARG A 33 -10.50 -18.52 -4.82
N LYS A 34 -10.86 -18.43 -3.54
CA LYS A 34 -12.25 -18.52 -3.08
C LYS A 34 -13.08 -17.35 -3.58
N ILE A 35 -12.59 -16.11 -3.43
CA ILE A 35 -13.30 -14.90 -3.88
C ILE A 35 -13.54 -14.93 -5.39
N ILE A 36 -12.51 -15.18 -6.20
CA ILE A 36 -12.67 -15.32 -7.66
C ILE A 36 -13.67 -16.42 -8.03
N GLY A 37 -13.64 -17.55 -7.31
CA GLY A 37 -14.56 -18.67 -7.54
C GLY A 37 -16.02 -18.30 -7.25
N MET A 38 -16.26 -17.49 -6.22
CA MET A 38 -17.59 -16.94 -5.89
C MET A 38 -18.05 -15.94 -6.96
N GLU A 39 -17.16 -15.05 -7.40
CA GLU A 39 -17.42 -14.04 -8.43
C GLU A 39 -17.47 -14.61 -9.85
N LYS A 40 -17.09 -15.88 -10.03
CA LYS A 40 -17.02 -16.60 -11.32
C LYS A 40 -16.15 -15.88 -12.36
N LEU A 41 -15.09 -15.23 -11.89
CA LEU A 41 -14.13 -14.53 -12.76
C LEU A 41 -13.00 -15.46 -13.21
N PRO A 42 -12.37 -15.20 -14.36
CA PRO A 42 -11.16 -15.91 -14.76
C PRO A 42 -10.01 -15.57 -13.79
N ARG A 43 -9.12 -16.54 -13.59
CA ARG A 43 -7.93 -16.41 -12.75
C ARG A 43 -6.68 -16.59 -13.59
N PHE A 44 -5.72 -15.67 -13.48
CA PHE A 44 -4.43 -15.78 -14.15
C PHE A 44 -3.38 -16.22 -13.13
N PRO A 45 -2.81 -17.43 -13.23
CA PRO A 45 -1.78 -17.88 -12.31
C PRO A 45 -0.52 -17.04 -12.47
N HIS A 46 0.16 -16.77 -11.36
CA HIS A 46 1.43 -16.07 -11.34
C HIS A 46 2.38 -16.74 -10.34
N PHE A 47 3.68 -16.72 -10.61
CA PHE A 47 4.66 -17.41 -9.78
C PHE A 47 5.38 -16.49 -8.78
N MET A 48 5.39 -15.18 -9.02
CA MET A 48 6.02 -14.20 -8.13
C MET A 48 5.24 -14.07 -6.82
N ILE A 49 5.95 -13.97 -5.70
CA ILE A 49 5.38 -13.52 -4.41
C ILE A 49 5.17 -12.01 -4.51
N LEU A 50 3.94 -11.52 -4.36
CA LEU A 50 3.64 -10.10 -4.57
C LEU A 50 2.39 -9.61 -3.82
N GLU A 51 2.54 -8.82 -2.76
CA GLU A 51 1.41 -8.22 -2.04
C GLU A 51 0.70 -7.11 -2.82
N GLY A 52 -0.63 -7.04 -2.73
CA GLY A 52 -1.39 -5.91 -3.32
C GLY A 52 -0.92 -4.54 -2.80
N GLY A 53 -0.63 -4.44 -1.49
CA GLY A 53 -0.09 -3.22 -0.88
C GLY A 53 1.35 -2.87 -1.28
N SER A 54 2.09 -3.78 -1.93
CA SER A 54 3.46 -3.53 -2.40
C SER A 54 3.52 -2.80 -3.75
N ILE A 55 2.36 -2.60 -4.40
CA ILE A 55 2.22 -1.91 -5.69
C ILE A 55 1.08 -0.89 -5.66
N HIS A 56 1.16 0.14 -6.49
CA HIS A 56 0.03 1.05 -6.73
C HIS A 56 0.01 1.47 -8.20
N VAL A 57 -1.13 1.36 -8.88
CA VAL A 57 -1.27 1.69 -10.30
C VAL A 57 -2.10 2.96 -10.52
N ASP A 58 -1.85 3.68 -11.62
CA ASP A 58 -2.61 4.89 -12.00
C ASP A 58 -3.81 4.59 -12.93
N GLY A 59 -3.92 3.35 -13.42
CA GLY A 59 -4.90 2.96 -14.43
C GLY A 59 -4.58 3.47 -15.85
N ASP A 60 -3.40 4.04 -16.05
CA ASP A 60 -2.95 4.71 -17.27
C ASP A 60 -1.50 4.33 -17.62
N GLY A 61 -1.14 3.09 -17.30
CA GLY A 61 0.12 2.45 -17.70
C GLY A 61 1.29 2.60 -16.72
N THR A 62 1.10 3.17 -15.53
CA THR A 62 2.18 3.37 -14.55
C THR A 62 1.93 2.62 -13.25
N CYS A 63 2.96 1.96 -12.73
CA CYS A 63 3.00 1.34 -11.41
C CYS A 63 4.04 2.03 -10.53
N LEU A 64 3.69 2.29 -9.27
CA LEU A 64 4.63 2.60 -8.19
C LEU A 64 4.92 1.32 -7.40
N THR A 65 6.15 1.18 -6.92
CA THR A 65 6.53 0.13 -5.96
C THR A 65 7.81 0.55 -5.21
N THR A 66 8.28 -0.28 -4.28
CA THR A 66 9.49 -0.07 -3.51
C THR A 66 10.52 -1.18 -3.74
N GLU A 67 11.79 -0.83 -3.85
CA GLU A 67 12.90 -1.79 -3.90
C GLU A 67 13.03 -2.58 -2.59
N GLU A 68 12.90 -1.91 -1.45
CA GLU A 68 12.97 -2.50 -0.10
C GLU A 68 12.06 -3.73 0.07
N CYS A 69 10.87 -3.69 -0.54
CA CYS A 69 9.91 -4.78 -0.53
C CYS A 69 10.19 -5.82 -1.62
N LEU A 70 10.10 -5.46 -2.91
CA LEU A 70 10.08 -6.48 -3.97
C LEU A 70 11.43 -7.14 -4.23
N LEU A 71 12.53 -6.46 -3.87
CA LEU A 71 13.89 -7.03 -3.95
C LEU A 71 14.31 -7.70 -2.65
N ASN A 72 13.42 -7.77 -1.65
CA ASN A 72 13.69 -8.49 -0.43
C ASN A 72 13.86 -9.99 -0.70
N LYS A 73 14.84 -10.61 -0.04
CA LYS A 73 15.15 -12.03 -0.18
C LYS A 73 14.01 -12.95 0.25
N ASN A 74 13.10 -12.47 1.10
CA ASN A 74 11.92 -13.22 1.53
C ASN A 74 10.77 -13.21 0.49
N ARG A 75 10.90 -12.43 -0.60
CA ARG A 75 9.96 -12.45 -1.72
C ARG A 75 10.51 -13.36 -2.82
N ASN A 76 11.23 -12.78 -3.78
CA ASN A 76 11.63 -13.46 -5.01
C ASN A 76 13.16 -13.49 -5.14
N PRO A 77 13.89 -14.20 -4.27
CA PRO A 77 15.36 -14.11 -4.20
C PRO A 77 16.09 -14.57 -5.47
N ASN A 78 15.39 -15.28 -6.36
CA ASN A 78 15.92 -15.81 -7.61
C ASN A 78 15.58 -14.94 -8.83
N LEU A 79 14.85 -13.83 -8.66
CA LEU A 79 14.50 -12.91 -9.74
C LEU A 79 15.33 -11.64 -9.66
N THR A 80 15.79 -11.14 -10.81
CA THR A 80 16.38 -9.80 -10.90
C THR A 80 15.29 -8.74 -10.88
N LYS A 81 15.69 -7.49 -10.62
CA LYS A 81 14.79 -6.34 -10.67
C LYS A 81 14.09 -6.21 -12.03
N GLU A 82 14.82 -6.44 -13.12
CA GLU A 82 14.28 -6.39 -14.50
C GLU A 82 13.24 -7.49 -14.73
N GLN A 83 13.50 -8.71 -14.22
CA GLN A 83 12.54 -9.81 -14.34
C GLN A 83 11.25 -9.54 -13.55
N ILE A 84 11.37 -8.95 -12.35
CA ILE A 84 10.22 -8.51 -11.56
C ILE A 84 9.45 -7.42 -12.32
N GLU A 85 10.15 -6.42 -12.86
CA GLU A 85 9.52 -5.36 -13.65
C GLU A 85 8.78 -5.89 -14.88
N ASP A 86 9.35 -6.85 -15.60
CA ASP A 86 8.70 -7.49 -16.75
C ASP A 86 7.43 -8.25 -16.33
N GLN A 87 7.46 -8.95 -15.19
CA GLN A 87 6.27 -9.58 -14.63
C GLN A 87 5.20 -8.53 -14.27
N LEU A 88 5.56 -7.45 -13.58
CA LEU A 88 4.62 -6.38 -13.24
C LEU A 88 3.97 -5.77 -14.49
N LYS A 89 4.75 -5.50 -15.54
CA LYS A 89 4.22 -4.97 -16.82
C LYS A 89 3.24 -5.94 -17.47
N ALA A 90 3.63 -7.22 -17.59
CA ALA A 90 2.82 -8.23 -18.24
C ALA A 90 1.50 -8.47 -17.52
N TYR A 91 1.51 -8.44 -16.18
CA TYR A 91 0.36 -8.81 -15.37
C TYR A 91 -0.52 -7.60 -15.02
N LEU A 92 0.05 -6.43 -14.72
CA LEU A 92 -0.75 -5.25 -14.38
C LEU A 92 -1.21 -4.44 -15.61
N GLY A 93 -0.76 -4.82 -16.82
CA GLY A 93 -1.03 -4.05 -18.04
C GLY A 93 -0.34 -2.68 -18.06
N VAL A 94 0.72 -2.50 -17.26
CA VAL A 94 1.49 -1.26 -17.17
C VAL A 94 2.66 -1.27 -18.14
N GLN A 95 3.12 -0.08 -18.53
CA GLN A 95 4.25 0.13 -19.42
C GLN A 95 5.48 0.67 -18.67
N LYS A 96 5.24 1.30 -17.51
CA LYS A 96 6.29 1.89 -16.69
C LYS A 96 6.15 1.50 -15.23
N VAL A 97 7.27 1.16 -14.60
CA VAL A 97 7.36 0.96 -13.15
C VAL A 97 8.30 2.04 -12.60
N ILE A 98 7.85 2.74 -11.56
CA ILE A 98 8.62 3.72 -10.80
C ILE A 98 8.98 3.06 -9.47
N TRP A 99 10.28 2.90 -9.25
CA TRP A 99 10.84 2.25 -8.08
C TRP A 99 11.28 3.32 -7.07
N LEU A 100 10.61 3.37 -5.91
CA LEU A 100 11.14 4.07 -4.75
C LEU A 100 12.13 3.15 -4.02
N PRO A 101 13.23 3.66 -3.45
CA PRO A 101 14.22 2.80 -2.80
C PRO A 101 13.68 2.19 -1.50
N TYR A 102 12.83 2.95 -0.79
CA TYR A 102 12.38 2.65 0.56
C TYR A 102 10.89 2.91 0.71
N GLY A 103 10.22 2.10 1.55
CA GLY A 103 8.89 2.38 2.07
C GLY A 103 8.94 3.26 3.32
N LEU A 104 7.85 3.30 4.07
CA LEU A 104 7.76 4.06 5.32
C LEU A 104 8.77 3.52 6.36
N TYR A 105 9.40 4.42 7.10
CA TYR A 105 10.31 4.05 8.18
C TYR A 105 9.57 3.29 9.30
N GLY A 106 10.13 2.16 9.72
CA GLY A 106 9.55 1.30 10.76
C GLY A 106 8.56 0.26 10.22
N ASP A 107 8.32 0.22 8.91
CA ASP A 107 7.51 -0.83 8.27
C ASP A 107 8.32 -2.11 8.02
N ASP A 108 8.73 -2.75 9.13
CA ASP A 108 9.41 -4.04 9.07
C ASP A 108 8.43 -5.21 8.88
N ASP A 109 7.13 -4.97 9.07
CA ASP A 109 6.07 -5.97 8.88
C ASP A 109 5.94 -6.37 7.41
N THR A 110 5.98 -5.38 6.51
CA THR A 110 5.78 -5.62 5.08
C THR A 110 7.05 -5.45 4.25
N ASN A 111 8.14 -5.04 4.91
CA ASN A 111 9.40 -4.64 4.29
C ASN A 111 9.25 -3.38 3.42
N GLY A 112 8.54 -2.38 3.95
CA GLY A 112 8.40 -1.08 3.32
C GLY A 112 7.46 -1.09 2.12
N HIS A 113 6.22 -1.54 2.29
CA HIS A 113 5.20 -1.44 1.23
C HIS A 113 5.02 0.00 0.72
N ILE A 114 4.65 0.10 -0.56
CA ILE A 114 4.39 1.39 -1.22
C ILE A 114 3.13 2.05 -0.69
N ASP A 115 2.12 1.28 -0.25
CA ASP A 115 0.83 1.79 0.26
C ASP A 115 0.92 2.54 1.60
N ASN A 116 2.07 2.48 2.28
CA ASN A 116 2.40 3.34 3.42
C ASN A 116 3.20 4.58 3.02
N MET A 117 3.79 4.60 1.82
CA MET A 117 4.75 5.61 1.38
C MET A 117 4.20 6.54 0.30
N CYS A 118 3.56 6.02 -0.74
CA CYS A 118 3.13 6.80 -1.90
C CYS A 118 1.96 6.12 -2.61
N CYS A 119 0.96 6.90 -3.02
CA CYS A 119 -0.19 6.38 -3.79
C CYS A 119 -0.58 7.33 -4.92
N PHE A 120 -1.24 6.82 -5.95
CA PHE A 120 -1.84 7.68 -6.99
C PHE A 120 -3.19 8.22 -6.52
N VAL A 121 -3.36 9.54 -6.66
CA VAL A 121 -4.68 10.21 -6.53
C VAL A 121 -5.46 10.07 -7.83
N ARG A 122 -4.76 10.26 -8.94
CA ARG A 122 -5.23 10.20 -10.33
C ARG A 122 -4.00 10.13 -11.25
N PRO A 123 -4.15 9.81 -12.55
CA PRO A 123 -3.02 9.81 -13.47
C PRO A 123 -2.21 11.11 -13.41
N GLY A 124 -0.90 10.97 -13.20
CA GLY A 124 0.04 12.08 -13.06
C GLY A 124 0.09 12.78 -11.69
N VAL A 125 -0.70 12.36 -10.69
CA VAL A 125 -0.73 12.99 -9.35
C VAL A 125 -0.61 11.94 -8.25
N VAL A 126 0.34 12.15 -7.35
CA VAL A 126 0.64 11.24 -6.24
C VAL A 126 0.53 11.93 -4.89
N LEU A 127 0.13 11.19 -3.87
CA LEU A 127 0.33 11.55 -2.46
C LEU A 127 1.60 10.88 -1.97
N LEU A 128 2.43 11.62 -1.24
CA LEU A 128 3.68 11.14 -0.67
C LEU A 128 3.67 11.36 0.85
N SER A 129 3.90 10.28 1.60
CA SER A 129 4.13 10.34 3.05
C SER A 129 5.31 11.26 3.35
N TRP A 130 5.07 12.27 4.19
CA TRP A 130 5.98 13.37 4.41
C TRP A 130 6.13 13.70 5.89
N THR A 131 7.28 14.25 6.27
CA THR A 131 7.48 14.96 7.54
C THR A 131 8.40 16.14 7.26
N ASP A 132 8.24 17.24 7.99
CA ASP A 132 9.18 18.38 7.94
C ASP A 132 10.28 18.28 9.00
N ASP A 133 10.23 17.27 9.89
CA ASP A 133 11.25 17.06 10.92
C ASP A 133 12.48 16.37 10.34
N GLU A 134 13.53 17.14 10.05
CA GLU A 134 14.81 16.64 9.53
C GLU A 134 15.51 15.64 10.45
N LYS A 135 15.15 15.57 11.74
CA LYS A 135 15.70 14.61 12.69
C LYS A 135 14.98 13.27 12.67
N ASP A 136 13.77 13.22 12.11
CA ASP A 136 13.04 11.98 11.94
C ASP A 136 13.69 11.15 10.81
N PRO A 137 14.05 9.87 11.03
CA PRO A 137 14.54 8.99 9.97
C PRO A 137 13.62 8.90 8.73
N GLN A 138 12.31 9.12 8.89
CA GLN A 138 11.34 9.19 7.79
C GLN A 138 11.67 10.34 6.83
N PHE A 139 12.18 11.48 7.32
CA PHE A 139 12.48 12.65 6.48
C PHE A 139 13.42 12.29 5.33
N LYS A 140 14.48 11.53 5.62
CA LYS A 140 15.45 11.10 4.61
C LYS A 140 14.78 10.23 3.53
N ARG A 141 13.92 9.29 3.93
CA ARG A 141 13.18 8.41 3.01
C ARG A 141 12.20 9.23 2.15
N SER A 142 11.46 10.16 2.75
CA SER A 142 10.55 11.07 2.05
C SER A 142 11.28 11.99 1.06
N MET A 143 12.46 12.51 1.42
CA MET A 143 13.29 13.32 0.52
C MET A 143 13.81 12.54 -0.69
N GLU A 144 14.24 11.29 -0.48
CA GLU A 144 14.72 10.44 -1.56
C GLU A 144 13.59 10.06 -2.53
N ALA A 145 12.43 9.68 -2.00
CA ALA A 145 11.23 9.46 -2.79
C ALA A 145 10.81 10.72 -3.56
N LEU A 146 10.78 11.88 -2.91
CA LEU A 146 10.46 13.17 -3.55
C LEU A 146 11.41 13.46 -4.71
N SER A 147 12.72 13.23 -4.53
CA SER A 147 13.73 13.43 -5.58
C SER A 147 13.45 12.56 -6.80
N ILE A 148 13.16 11.27 -6.60
CA ILE A 148 12.87 10.34 -7.70
C ILE A 148 11.56 10.74 -8.40
N LEU A 149 10.49 10.98 -7.64
CA LEU A 149 9.18 11.34 -8.19
C LEU A 149 9.26 12.65 -8.99
N SER A 150 10.02 13.64 -8.49
CA SER A 150 10.17 14.96 -9.16
C SER A 150 10.96 14.89 -10.47
N ASN A 151 11.87 13.91 -10.60
CA ASN A 151 12.71 13.71 -11.77
C ASN A 151 12.19 12.62 -12.72
N THR A 152 11.12 11.93 -12.34
CA THR A 152 10.50 10.87 -13.13
C THR A 152 9.29 11.40 -13.88
N ARG A 153 8.99 10.76 -15.01
CA ARG A 153 7.73 10.93 -15.74
C ARG A 153 6.94 9.65 -15.67
N ASP A 154 5.63 9.72 -15.77
CA ASP A 154 4.81 8.52 -15.86
C ASP A 154 4.88 7.87 -17.26
N ALA A 155 4.11 6.81 -17.50
CA ALA A 155 4.11 6.08 -18.78
C ALA A 155 3.75 6.95 -19.98
N ASN A 156 2.91 7.97 -19.78
CA ASN A 156 2.47 8.91 -20.80
C ASN A 156 3.34 10.17 -20.88
N GLY A 157 4.49 10.19 -20.19
CA GLY A 157 5.44 11.28 -20.23
C GLY A 157 5.03 12.50 -19.41
N ARG A 158 3.99 12.45 -18.59
CA ARG A 158 3.59 13.55 -17.70
C ARG A 158 4.60 13.67 -16.56
N ARG A 159 4.85 14.89 -16.10
CA ARG A 159 5.54 15.10 -14.82
C ARG A 159 4.55 14.81 -13.69
N LEU A 160 5.03 14.20 -12.62
CA LEU A 160 4.20 13.93 -11.46
C LEU A 160 3.97 15.22 -10.65
N GLU A 161 2.71 15.54 -10.37
CA GLU A 161 2.33 16.45 -9.29
C GLU A 161 2.41 15.66 -7.97
N ILE A 162 3.17 16.18 -7.00
CA ILE A 162 3.45 15.47 -5.75
C ILE A 162 2.82 16.25 -4.61
N ILE A 163 1.75 15.70 -4.05
CA ILE A 163 1.05 16.24 -2.89
C ILE A 163 1.67 15.60 -1.65
N LYS A 164 2.24 16.41 -0.75
CA LYS A 164 2.80 15.93 0.50
C LYS A 164 1.68 15.70 1.51
N LEU A 165 1.63 14.51 2.10
CA LEU A 165 0.70 14.17 3.17
C LEU A 165 1.52 13.88 4.43
N HIS A 166 1.41 14.75 5.42
CA HIS A 166 2.23 14.63 6.63
C HIS A 166 1.84 13.35 7.39
N VAL A 167 2.81 12.55 7.84
CA VAL A 167 2.59 11.38 8.73
C VAL A 167 2.19 11.86 10.14
N PRO A 168 1.59 11.06 11.03
CA PRO A 168 1.46 11.49 12.43
C PRO A 168 2.85 11.77 13.05
N GLY A 169 2.91 12.49 14.17
CA GLY A 169 4.14 12.51 14.97
C GLY A 169 4.58 11.08 15.31
N PRO A 170 5.87 10.80 15.59
CA PRO A 170 6.33 9.45 15.89
C PRO A 170 5.48 8.79 17.00
N LEU A 171 4.75 7.75 16.61
CA LEU A 171 3.91 6.99 17.52
C LEU A 171 4.67 5.75 17.99
N TYR A 172 4.59 5.48 19.28
CA TYR A 172 5.19 4.31 19.89
C TYR A 172 4.10 3.48 20.56
N MET A 173 4.30 2.16 20.54
CA MET A 173 3.43 1.22 21.23
C MET A 173 3.59 1.35 22.75
N THR A 174 2.49 1.43 23.50
CA THR A 174 2.54 1.45 24.97
C THR A 174 2.69 0.05 25.57
N ASP A 175 2.93 -0.03 26.87
CA ASP A 175 2.96 -1.30 27.60
C ASP A 175 1.59 -2.00 27.55
N GLU A 176 0.51 -1.26 27.73
CA GLU A 176 -0.86 -1.77 27.68
C GLU A 176 -1.23 -2.28 26.28
N GLU A 177 -0.86 -1.53 25.24
CA GLU A 177 -1.11 -1.92 23.85
C GLU A 177 -0.37 -3.21 23.48
N ALA A 178 0.91 -3.31 23.85
CA ALA A 178 1.71 -4.51 23.61
C ALA A 178 1.15 -5.74 24.33
N ALA A 179 0.70 -5.57 25.58
CA ALA A 179 0.09 -6.64 26.37
C ALA A 179 -1.29 -7.07 25.84
N GLY A 180 -2.01 -6.17 25.15
CA GLY A 180 -3.31 -6.45 24.56
C GLY A 180 -3.26 -7.26 23.26
N VAL A 181 -2.12 -7.30 22.56
CA VAL A 181 -1.97 -8.08 21.34
C VAL A 181 -1.59 -9.52 21.66
N VAL A 182 -2.43 -10.46 21.23
CA VAL A 182 -2.15 -11.90 21.36
C VAL A 182 -0.86 -12.24 20.61
N GLN A 183 0.19 -12.61 21.35
CA GLN A 183 1.45 -13.06 20.80
C GLN A 183 1.40 -14.59 20.60
N ASP A 184 1.37 -15.03 19.34
CA ASP A 184 1.80 -16.38 19.00
C ASP A 184 3.34 -16.41 19.06
N CYS A 185 3.95 -17.49 19.55
CA CYS A 185 5.40 -17.63 19.68
C CYS A 185 6.15 -17.47 18.35
N ASN A 186 5.44 -17.61 17.24
CA ASN A 186 5.96 -17.53 15.89
C ASN A 186 5.60 -16.22 15.15
N ALA A 187 4.76 -15.37 15.75
CA ALA A 187 4.41 -14.07 15.19
C ALA A 187 5.50 -13.03 15.49
N LYS A 188 5.53 -11.96 14.69
CA LYS A 188 6.42 -10.83 14.96
C LYS A 188 6.08 -10.24 16.34
N PRO A 189 7.07 -10.09 17.24
CA PRO A 189 6.81 -9.62 18.59
C PRO A 189 6.30 -8.17 18.57
N ARG A 190 5.24 -7.89 19.32
CA ARG A 190 4.78 -6.51 19.59
C ARG A 190 5.32 -6.08 20.94
N LEU A 191 6.36 -5.23 20.90
CA LEU A 191 7.08 -4.79 22.09
C LEU A 191 6.77 -3.32 22.41
N PRO A 192 6.60 -2.97 23.70
CA PRO A 192 6.49 -1.58 24.12
C PRO A 192 7.67 -0.74 23.60
N GLY A 193 7.40 0.50 23.23
CA GLY A 193 8.39 1.42 22.67
C GLY A 193 8.77 1.15 21.21
N THR A 194 8.15 0.16 20.55
CA THR A 194 8.30 -0.05 19.10
C THR A 194 7.58 1.08 18.36
N ARG A 195 8.25 1.71 17.39
CA ARG A 195 7.64 2.74 16.54
C ARG A 195 6.60 2.11 15.62
N LEU A 196 5.41 2.68 15.58
CA LEU A 196 4.33 2.23 14.71
C LEU A 196 4.53 2.79 13.29
N ALA A 197 4.33 1.95 12.28
CA ALA A 197 4.35 2.33 10.86
C ALA A 197 3.03 3.04 10.46
N ALA A 198 2.68 4.11 11.16
CA ALA A 198 1.45 4.85 10.94
C ALA A 198 1.58 5.83 9.78
N SER A 199 0.67 5.73 8.81
CA SER A 199 0.62 6.60 7.64
C SER A 199 -0.83 6.89 7.23
N TYR A 200 -1.12 8.17 6.95
CA TYR A 200 -2.41 8.56 6.38
C TYR A 200 -2.53 8.21 4.90
N VAL A 201 -1.43 7.84 4.21
CA VAL A 201 -1.47 7.30 2.84
C VAL A 201 -2.14 5.93 2.80
N ASN A 202 -2.18 5.20 3.92
CA ASN A 202 -2.82 3.89 4.02
C ASN A 202 -4.37 3.99 4.16
N PHE A 203 -4.99 4.87 3.37
CA PHE A 203 -6.43 5.06 3.26
C PHE A 203 -7.03 4.20 2.14
N TYR A 204 -8.35 4.08 2.12
CA TYR A 204 -9.07 3.38 1.04
C TYR A 204 -9.91 4.34 0.19
N ILE A 205 -9.80 4.22 -1.13
CA ILE A 205 -10.62 4.96 -2.11
C ILE A 205 -11.86 4.14 -2.44
N ALA A 206 -13.04 4.63 -2.07
CA ALA A 206 -14.31 3.95 -2.24
C ALA A 206 -15.28 4.79 -3.08
N ASN A 207 -15.26 4.64 -4.42
CA ASN A 207 -16.15 5.35 -5.34
C ASN A 207 -16.23 6.88 -5.13
N GLY A 208 -17.09 7.35 -4.23
CA GLY A 208 -17.24 8.75 -3.84
C GLY A 208 -16.78 9.06 -2.41
N GLY A 209 -15.98 8.19 -1.79
CA GLY A 209 -15.49 8.35 -0.42
C GLY A 209 -14.01 8.01 -0.27
N ILE A 210 -13.36 8.64 0.72
CA ILE A 210 -11.99 8.36 1.16
C ILE A 210 -12.07 7.94 2.62
N ILE A 211 -11.75 6.68 2.91
CA ILE A 211 -11.77 6.14 4.27
C ILE A 211 -10.37 6.25 4.86
N THR A 212 -10.15 7.24 5.72
CA THR A 212 -8.82 7.64 6.20
C THR A 212 -8.60 7.27 7.66
N PRO A 213 -7.42 6.74 8.03
CA PRO A 213 -7.15 6.36 9.42
C PRO A 213 -6.94 7.60 10.27
N GLN A 214 -7.37 7.58 11.52
CA GLN A 214 -6.99 8.58 12.52
C GLN A 214 -6.19 7.92 13.64
N PHE A 215 -5.19 8.62 14.16
CA PHE A 215 -4.22 8.06 15.09
C PHE A 215 -4.24 8.70 16.48
N GLY A 216 -5.08 9.71 16.70
CA GLY A 216 -5.15 10.48 17.94
C GLY A 216 -4.14 11.63 17.99
N ASP A 217 -3.52 11.97 16.86
CA ASP A 217 -2.69 13.16 16.69
C ASP A 217 -3.54 14.25 16.05
N GLN A 218 -4.33 14.96 16.87
CA GLN A 218 -5.37 15.89 16.42
C GLN A 218 -4.89 16.84 15.31
N LYS A 219 -3.65 17.34 15.42
CA LYS A 219 -3.08 18.27 14.44
C LYS A 219 -2.94 17.58 13.08
N TRP A 220 -2.31 16.42 13.03
CA TRP A 220 -2.03 15.73 11.78
C TRP A 220 -3.22 14.93 11.26
N ASP A 221 -4.12 14.48 12.14
CA ASP A 221 -5.41 13.89 11.81
C ASP A 221 -6.27 14.89 11.02
N ASP A 222 -6.41 16.12 11.53
CA ASP A 222 -7.16 17.19 10.86
C ASP A 222 -6.48 17.65 9.55
N GLU A 223 -5.15 17.74 9.55
CA GLU A 223 -4.39 18.11 8.35
C GLU A 223 -4.51 17.04 7.26
N ALA A 224 -4.48 15.76 7.63
CA ALA A 224 -4.66 14.66 6.67
C ALA A 224 -6.02 14.76 6.00
N VAL A 225 -7.09 15.01 6.77
CA VAL A 225 -8.44 15.19 6.24
C VAL A 225 -8.51 16.40 5.31
N ARG A 226 -7.87 17.51 5.67
CA ARG A 226 -7.79 18.72 4.83
C ARG A 226 -7.11 18.43 3.49
N VAL A 227 -5.94 17.78 3.52
CA VAL A 227 -5.16 17.45 2.31
C VAL A 227 -5.91 16.44 1.43
N LEU A 228 -6.48 15.40 2.02
CA LEU A 228 -7.25 14.39 1.28
C LEU A 228 -8.50 15.00 0.64
N SER A 229 -9.20 15.90 1.35
CA SER A 229 -10.36 16.61 0.78
C SER A 229 -9.98 17.47 -0.42
N GLN A 230 -8.77 18.06 -0.41
CA GLN A 230 -8.26 18.84 -1.54
C GLN A 230 -7.79 17.96 -2.70
N ALA A 231 -7.15 16.83 -2.40
CA ALA A 231 -6.70 15.87 -3.40
C ALA A 231 -7.88 15.16 -4.11
N PHE A 232 -8.96 14.92 -3.37
CA PHE A 232 -10.16 14.22 -3.82
C PHE A 232 -11.42 15.10 -3.67
N PRO A 233 -11.56 16.20 -4.43
CA PRO A 233 -12.62 17.19 -4.21
C PRO A 233 -14.05 16.67 -4.43
N ASN A 234 -14.19 15.53 -5.12
CA ASN A 234 -15.48 14.87 -5.38
C ASN A 234 -15.73 13.68 -4.43
N HIS A 235 -14.94 13.52 -3.37
CA HIS A 235 -15.10 12.44 -2.40
C HIS A 235 -15.39 12.99 -1.00
N GLU A 236 -16.25 12.28 -0.27
CA GLU A 236 -16.41 12.50 1.17
C GLU A 236 -15.24 11.84 1.92
N VAL A 237 -14.52 12.61 2.73
CA VAL A 237 -13.46 12.07 3.58
C VAL A 237 -14.06 11.60 4.91
N VAL A 238 -14.05 10.28 5.13
CA VAL A 238 -14.60 9.61 6.31
C VAL A 238 -13.46 9.17 7.22
N ARG A 239 -13.50 9.66 8.46
CA ARG A 239 -12.50 9.38 9.50
C ARG A 239 -12.78 8.07 10.20
N ILE A 240 -11.74 7.27 10.45
CA ILE A 240 -11.79 6.08 11.31
C ILE A 240 -10.98 6.35 12.57
N GLU A 241 -11.66 6.77 13.65
CA GLU A 241 -11.07 7.16 14.94
C GLU A 241 -10.37 6.00 15.67
N GLY A 242 -10.73 4.74 15.35
CA GLY A 242 -10.13 3.53 15.94
C GLY A 242 -8.99 2.92 15.11
N ALA A 243 -8.48 3.60 14.09
CA ALA A 243 -7.51 3.02 13.17
C ALA A 243 -6.14 2.73 13.81
N ARG A 244 -5.85 3.34 14.97
CA ARG A 244 -4.68 3.00 15.78
C ARG A 244 -4.68 1.51 16.18
N GLU A 245 -5.83 0.90 16.49
CA GLU A 245 -5.89 -0.52 16.83
C GLU A 245 -5.40 -1.42 15.69
N ILE A 246 -5.62 -1.01 14.44
CA ILE A 246 -5.17 -1.75 13.26
C ILE A 246 -3.65 -1.61 13.11
N VAL A 247 -3.11 -0.41 13.33
CA VAL A 247 -1.66 -0.15 13.17
C VAL A 247 -0.80 -0.83 14.22
N LEU A 248 -1.34 -1.15 15.40
CA LEU A 248 -0.66 -2.00 16.39
C LEU A 248 -0.29 -3.37 15.80
N ALA A 249 -1.07 -3.86 14.84
CA ALA A 249 -0.84 -5.13 14.16
C ALA A 249 -0.04 -5.02 12.85
N GLY A 250 0.45 -3.83 12.47
CA GLY A 250 1.41 -3.67 11.36
C GLY A 250 0.83 -3.25 10.01
N GLY A 251 -0.41 -2.76 9.95
CA GLY A 251 -1.02 -2.21 8.72
C GLY A 251 -2.13 -1.21 9.02
N ASN A 252 -2.89 -0.80 8.02
CA ASN A 252 -4.09 0.02 8.24
C ASN A 252 -5.20 -0.27 7.23
N ILE A 253 -6.14 0.67 7.07
CA ILE A 253 -7.36 0.53 6.26
C ILE A 253 -7.06 -0.01 4.86
N HIS A 254 -6.04 0.51 4.16
CA HIS A 254 -5.68 -0.01 2.84
C HIS A 254 -5.25 -1.49 2.91
N CYS A 255 -4.45 -1.87 3.90
CA CYS A 255 -3.94 -3.23 4.06
C CYS A 255 -5.01 -4.28 4.40
N ILE A 256 -6.20 -3.88 4.85
CA ILE A 256 -7.31 -4.78 5.21
C ILE A 256 -8.50 -4.68 4.26
N THR A 257 -8.33 -3.98 3.14
CA THR A 257 -9.37 -3.79 2.13
C THR A 257 -8.88 -4.26 0.76
N GLN A 258 -9.84 -4.59 -0.09
CA GLN A 258 -9.56 -4.91 -1.48
C GLN A 258 -10.74 -4.53 -2.35
N GLN A 259 -10.51 -3.63 -3.30
CA GLN A 259 -11.52 -3.18 -4.25
C GLN A 259 -11.77 -4.23 -5.34
N GLN A 260 -13.04 -4.39 -5.70
CA GLN A 260 -13.47 -5.02 -6.94
C GLN A 260 -14.02 -3.92 -7.87
N PRO A 261 -13.29 -3.56 -8.94
CA PRO A 261 -13.77 -2.56 -9.90
C PRO A 261 -15.11 -2.98 -10.52
N ALA A 262 -15.98 -2.01 -10.78
CA ALA A 262 -17.18 -2.27 -11.57
C ALA A 262 -16.79 -2.70 -12.99
N ALA A 263 -17.50 -3.69 -13.54
CA ALA A 263 -17.31 -4.07 -14.93
C ALA A 263 -17.67 -2.89 -15.84
N LEU A 264 -16.84 -2.63 -16.86
CA LEU A 264 -17.19 -1.69 -17.90
C LEU A 264 -18.46 -2.21 -18.61
N THR A 265 -19.59 -1.55 -18.41
CA THR A 265 -20.75 -1.77 -19.25
C THR A 265 -20.42 -1.22 -20.64
N THR A 266 -20.03 -2.10 -21.56
CA THR A 266 -20.08 -1.75 -22.98
C THR A 266 -21.55 -1.53 -23.32
N SER A 267 -21.99 -0.28 -23.35
CA SER A 267 -23.23 0.07 -24.04
C SER A 267 -23.06 -0.42 -25.48
N ASN A 268 -23.83 -1.44 -25.86
CA ASN A 268 -23.80 -2.05 -27.18
C ASN A 268 -23.84 -0.94 -28.25
N CYS A 269 -22.80 -0.86 -29.09
CA CYS A 269 -22.90 -0.29 -30.43
C CYS A 269 -23.66 -1.26 -31.33
#